data_AF-A0A1Y4RE12-F1
#
_entry.id   AF-A0A1Y4RE12-F1
#
_cell.length_a   1.000
_cell.length_b   1.000
_cell.length_c   1.000
_cell.angle_alpha   90.00
_cell.angle_beta   90.00
_cell.angle_gamma   90.00
#
_symmetry.space_group_name_H-M   'P 1'
#
loop_
_entity.id
_entity.type
_entity.pdbx_description
1 polymer ?
#
loop_
_entity_poly.entity_id
_entity_poly.type
_entity_poly.pdbx_seq_one_letter_code
_entity_poly.pdbx_strand_id
1 'polypeptide(L)'
;MKANLGRIVAQSMTKAAEGRTIEVITGELLEAKQAGGEAILTIGRCLIEAKESLPHGEWLPWLNERAELSERAAQRFMRLAREWSNPTALSDLGATKALALLALPPEEREQFMEEHNVVDMTSRQLEAAIKERDEARIDAADAQKSAMKLREALAAMQQERQVADQEVQKLTEELDELKARPVEVAVETVVDQEAIDKAKDEARAEMQAKLDKAK
;
A
#
# COMPACT_ATOMS: atom_id res chain seq x y z
N MET A 1 -71.86 23.11 -40.22
CA MET A 1 -71.40 22.09 -39.26
C MET A 1 -69.93 22.35 -38.95
N LYS A 2 -69.60 22.95 -37.80
CA LYS A 2 -68.20 23.08 -37.36
C LYS A 2 -67.84 21.80 -36.61
N ALA A 3 -67.01 20.96 -37.22
CA ALA A 3 -66.49 19.78 -36.56
C ALA A 3 -65.73 20.22 -35.29
N ASN A 4 -66.05 19.57 -34.17
CA ASN A 4 -65.54 19.90 -32.85
C ASN A 4 -64.09 19.41 -32.73
N LEU A 5 -63.16 20.16 -33.32
CA LEU A 5 -61.72 19.87 -33.36
C LEU A 5 -61.14 19.64 -31.94
N GLY A 6 -61.66 20.34 -30.93
CA GLY A 6 -61.26 20.15 -29.53
C GLY A 6 -61.62 18.77 -28.99
N ARG A 7 -62.73 18.17 -29.43
CA ARG A 7 -63.15 16.83 -29.02
C ARG A 7 -62.33 15.73 -29.72
N ILE A 8 -61.90 15.97 -30.95
CA ILE A 8 -61.04 15.05 -31.72
C ILE A 8 -59.62 15.05 -31.14
N VAL A 9 -59.07 16.22 -30.81
CA VAL A 9 -57.75 16.32 -30.17
C VAL A 9 -57.79 15.70 -28.76
N ALA A 10 -58.84 15.98 -27.97
CA ALA A 10 -59.01 15.35 -26.66
C ALA A 10 -59.18 13.82 -26.76
N GLN A 11 -59.94 13.30 -27.74
CA GLN A 11 -60.07 11.85 -28.01
C GLN A 11 -58.76 11.23 -28.53
N SER A 12 -57.94 11.96 -29.30
CA SER A 12 -56.65 11.46 -29.76
C SER A 12 -55.62 11.36 -28.62
N MET A 13 -55.66 12.30 -27.67
CA MET A 13 -54.79 12.31 -26.49
C MET A 13 -55.24 11.29 -25.43
N THR A 14 -56.55 11.07 -25.27
CA THR A 14 -57.07 10.00 -24.40
C THR A 14 -56.86 8.60 -24.98
N LYS A 15 -56.95 8.43 -26.31
CA LYS A 15 -56.65 7.14 -26.98
C LYS A 15 -55.16 6.77 -26.95
N ALA A 16 -54.25 7.75 -26.82
CA ALA A 16 -52.82 7.50 -26.59
C ALA A 16 -52.51 7.08 -25.13
N ALA A 17 -53.37 7.45 -24.17
CA ALA A 17 -53.26 7.07 -22.77
C ALA A 17 -54.01 5.76 -22.45
N GLU A 18 -55.12 5.47 -23.14
CA GLU A 18 -55.89 4.23 -23.05
C GLU A 18 -55.26 3.15 -23.96
N GLY A 19 -54.19 2.50 -23.50
CA GLY A 19 -53.62 1.35 -24.22
C GLY A 19 -52.15 1.04 -23.98
N ARG A 20 -51.43 1.90 -23.25
CA ARG A 20 -50.04 1.60 -22.86
C ARG A 20 -50.05 0.72 -21.62
N THR A 21 -50.00 -0.59 -21.84
CA THR A 21 -49.89 -1.54 -20.73
C THR A 21 -48.53 -1.42 -20.04
N ILE A 22 -48.44 -1.90 -18.79
CA ILE A 22 -47.19 -1.85 -18.04
C ILE A 22 -46.06 -2.60 -18.76
N GLU A 23 -46.40 -3.66 -19.51
CA GLU A 23 -45.46 -4.44 -20.31
C GLU A 23 -44.87 -3.60 -21.45
N VAL A 24 -45.69 -2.82 -22.17
CA VAL A 24 -45.22 -1.92 -23.24
C VAL A 24 -44.31 -0.84 -22.66
N ILE A 25 -44.70 -0.23 -21.54
CA ILE A 25 -43.89 0.80 -20.88
C ILE A 25 -42.55 0.22 -20.41
N THR A 26 -42.58 -0.99 -19.84
CA THR A 26 -41.37 -1.67 -19.37
C THR A 26 -40.45 -2.03 -20.53
N GLY A 27 -40.99 -2.51 -21.66
CA GLY A 27 -40.21 -2.80 -22.86
C GLY A 27 -39.48 -1.55 -23.39
N GLU A 28 -40.22 -0.46 -23.61
CA GLU A 28 -39.64 0.80 -24.09
C GLU A 28 -38.59 1.37 -23.11
N LEU A 29 -38.82 1.23 -21.80
CA LEU A 29 -37.86 1.65 -20.77
C LEU A 29 -36.54 0.87 -20.87
N LEU A 30 -36.62 -0.46 -21.00
CA LEU A 30 -35.43 -1.31 -21.11
C LEU A 30 -34.67 -1.05 -22.42
N GLU A 31 -35.39 -0.85 -23.53
CA GLU A 31 -34.80 -0.48 -24.82
C GLU A 31 -34.08 0.88 -24.73
N ALA A 32 -34.73 1.90 -24.15
CA ALA A 32 -34.12 3.21 -23.96
C ALA A 32 -32.87 3.14 -23.07
N LYS A 33 -32.88 2.28 -22.03
CA LYS A 33 -31.72 2.05 -21.16
C LYS A 33 -30.55 1.45 -21.95
N GLN A 34 -30.79 0.39 -22.73
CA GLN A 34 -29.75 -0.23 -23.57
C GLN A 34 -29.20 0.76 -24.61
N ALA A 35 -30.09 1.49 -25.29
CA ALA A 35 -29.71 2.51 -26.27
C ALA A 35 -28.84 3.60 -25.63
N GLY A 36 -29.10 3.97 -24.38
CA GLY A 36 -28.26 4.92 -23.63
C GLY A 36 -26.83 4.41 -23.41
N GLY A 37 -26.67 3.14 -23.04
CA GLY A 37 -25.35 2.51 -22.90
C GLY A 37 -24.57 2.46 -24.21
N GLU A 38 -25.26 2.08 -25.29
CA GLU A 38 -24.68 2.06 -26.64
C GLU A 38 -24.31 3.45 -27.14
N ALA A 39 -25.16 4.45 -26.90
CA ALA A 39 -24.91 5.84 -27.28
C ALA A 39 -23.63 6.38 -26.64
N ILE A 40 -23.37 6.07 -25.36
CA ILE A 40 -22.14 6.48 -24.66
C ILE A 40 -20.90 5.97 -25.41
N LEU A 41 -20.88 4.69 -25.79
CA LEU A 41 -19.75 4.10 -26.51
C LEU A 41 -19.61 4.66 -27.92
N THR A 42 -20.73 4.83 -28.62
CA THR A 42 -20.74 5.36 -29.99
C THR A 42 -20.26 6.81 -30.03
N ILE A 43 -20.71 7.66 -29.11
CA ILE A 43 -20.18 9.02 -28.97
C ILE A 43 -18.67 8.99 -28.73
N GLY A 44 -18.20 8.16 -27.79
CA GLY A 44 -16.76 8.05 -27.51
C GLY A 44 -15.94 7.58 -28.71
N ARG A 45 -16.44 6.61 -29.49
CA ARG A 45 -15.80 6.12 -30.72
C ARG A 45 -15.73 7.20 -31.80
N CYS A 46 -16.85 7.89 -32.08
CA CYS A 46 -16.88 9.00 -33.03
C CYS A 46 -15.91 10.13 -32.65
N LEU A 47 -15.80 10.44 -31.36
CA LEU A 47 -14.86 11.46 -30.88
C LEU A 47 -13.39 11.03 -31.06
N ILE A 48 -13.06 9.75 -30.89
CA ILE A 48 -11.72 9.21 -31.15
C ILE A 48 -11.39 9.33 -32.63
N GLU A 49 -12.28 8.87 -33.51
CA GLU A 49 -12.10 8.94 -34.96
C GLU A 49 -11.99 10.38 -35.45
N ALA A 50 -12.85 11.28 -34.96
CA ALA A 50 -12.79 12.70 -35.30
C ALA A 50 -11.46 13.34 -34.87
N LYS A 51 -10.97 13.03 -33.66
CA LYS A 51 -9.71 13.56 -33.16
C LYS A 51 -8.50 13.10 -33.99
N GLU A 52 -8.54 11.87 -34.51
CA GLU A 52 -7.49 11.33 -35.38
C GLU A 52 -7.55 11.90 -36.80
N SER A 53 -8.74 12.28 -37.26
CA SER A 53 -8.98 12.79 -38.62
C SER A 53 -8.76 14.30 -38.75
N LEU A 54 -8.90 15.06 -37.65
CA LEU A 54 -8.81 16.51 -37.68
C LEU A 54 -7.35 17.01 -37.67
N PRO A 55 -7.03 18.09 -38.42
CA PRO A 55 -5.73 18.74 -38.35
C PRO A 55 -5.41 19.27 -36.95
N HIS A 56 -4.13 19.47 -36.66
CA HIS A 56 -3.70 20.12 -35.43
C HIS A 56 -4.34 21.52 -35.28
N GLY A 57 -4.87 21.80 -34.09
CA GLY A 57 -5.55 23.07 -33.77
C GLY A 57 -7.06 23.07 -34.01
N GLU A 58 -7.58 22.19 -34.86
CA GLU A 58 -9.02 22.16 -35.24
C GLU A 58 -9.91 21.39 -34.26
N TRP A 59 -9.31 20.64 -33.33
CA TRP A 59 -10.06 19.81 -32.38
C TRP A 59 -11.01 20.59 -31.47
N LEU A 60 -10.53 21.65 -30.82
CA LEU A 60 -11.33 22.45 -29.88
C LEU A 60 -12.43 23.26 -30.59
N PRO A 61 -12.16 23.95 -31.72
CA PRO A 61 -13.22 24.59 -32.50
C PRO A 61 -14.31 23.60 -32.93
N TRP A 62 -13.92 22.44 -33.49
CA TRP A 62 -14.87 21.42 -33.92
C TRP A 62 -15.73 20.90 -32.76
N LEU A 63 -15.12 20.63 -31.60
CA LEU A 63 -15.86 20.19 -30.41
C LEU A 63 -16.94 21.20 -29.98
N ASN A 64 -16.58 22.48 -29.92
CA ASN A 64 -17.50 23.51 -29.44
C ASN A 64 -18.59 23.85 -30.45
N GLU A 65 -18.24 23.94 -31.74
CA GLU A 65 -19.14 24.46 -32.79
C GLU A 65 -19.94 23.37 -33.51
N ARG A 66 -19.42 22.13 -33.58
CA ARG A 66 -20.04 21.04 -34.33
C ARG A 66 -20.58 19.94 -33.44
N ALA A 67 -19.77 19.50 -32.47
CA ALA A 67 -20.17 18.45 -31.55
C ALA A 67 -20.98 18.97 -30.35
N GLU A 68 -20.98 20.28 -30.10
CA GLU A 68 -21.62 20.94 -28.96
C GLU A 68 -21.20 20.33 -27.60
N LEU A 69 -19.94 19.90 -27.50
CA LEU A 69 -19.39 19.24 -26.32
C LEU A 69 -18.20 20.02 -25.76
N SER A 70 -18.19 20.19 -24.44
CA SER A 70 -16.97 20.61 -23.74
C SER A 70 -15.87 19.57 -23.92
N GLU A 71 -14.62 20.01 -23.93
CA GLU A 71 -13.46 19.11 -23.98
C GLU A 71 -13.50 18.07 -22.85
N ARG A 72 -13.88 18.48 -21.63
CA ARG A 72 -14.01 17.59 -20.48
C ARG A 72 -15.05 16.48 -20.72
N ALA A 73 -16.19 16.81 -21.33
CA ALA A 73 -17.20 15.81 -21.66
C ALA A 73 -16.71 14.86 -22.75
N ALA A 74 -16.07 15.39 -23.80
CA ALA A 74 -15.51 14.59 -24.88
C ALA A 74 -14.47 13.59 -24.36
N GLN A 75 -13.51 14.05 -23.53
CA GLN A 75 -12.50 13.19 -22.92
C GLN A 75 -13.12 12.07 -22.06
N ARG A 76 -14.21 12.35 -21.33
CA ARG A 76 -14.93 11.34 -20.55
C ARG A 76 -15.54 10.25 -21.43
N PHE A 77 -16.23 10.63 -22.51
CA PHE A 77 -16.80 9.66 -23.45
C PHE A 77 -15.72 8.83 -24.15
N MET A 78 -14.65 9.48 -24.62
CA MET A 78 -13.51 8.79 -25.24
C MET A 78 -12.86 7.79 -24.27
N ARG A 79 -12.68 8.16 -23.00
CA ARG A 79 -12.11 7.27 -21.98
C ARG A 79 -13.04 6.07 -21.74
N LEU A 80 -14.34 6.28 -21.65
CA LEU A 80 -15.32 5.19 -21.52
C LEU A 80 -15.26 4.24 -22.71
N ALA A 81 -15.22 4.76 -23.95
CA ALA A 81 -15.18 3.93 -25.15
C ALA A 81 -13.88 3.12 -25.34
N ARG A 82 -12.77 3.53 -24.70
CA ARG A 82 -11.49 2.79 -24.71
C ARG A 82 -11.47 1.66 -23.69
N GLU A 83 -12.04 1.90 -22.52
CA GLU A 83 -11.93 1.00 -21.36
C GLU A 83 -13.12 0.05 -21.22
N TRP A 84 -14.26 0.39 -21.82
CA TRP A 84 -15.48 -0.41 -21.79
C TRP A 84 -15.85 -0.85 -23.21
N SER A 85 -16.11 -2.15 -23.38
CA SER A 85 -16.61 -2.72 -24.63
C SER A 85 -18.07 -3.13 -24.55
N ASN A 86 -18.58 -3.42 -23.34
CA ASN A 86 -19.93 -3.90 -23.11
C ASN A 86 -20.93 -2.73 -22.90
N PRO A 87 -21.89 -2.52 -23.83
CA PRO A 87 -22.91 -1.48 -23.67
C PRO A 87 -23.82 -1.71 -22.45
N THR A 88 -24.10 -2.97 -22.10
CA THR A 88 -24.99 -3.33 -20.98
C THR A 88 -24.42 -2.86 -19.66
N ALA A 89 -23.11 -3.03 -19.43
CA ALA A 89 -22.44 -2.51 -18.23
C ALA A 89 -22.63 -0.99 -18.08
N LEU A 90 -22.55 -0.24 -19.18
CA LEU A 90 -22.77 1.21 -19.16
C LEU A 90 -24.24 1.59 -18.99
N SER A 91 -25.16 0.77 -19.51
CA SER A 91 -26.59 0.95 -19.32
C SER A 91 -26.98 0.77 -17.83
N ASP A 92 -26.35 -0.16 -17.13
CA ASP A 92 -26.64 -0.48 -15.73
C ASP A 92 -25.94 0.48 -14.76
N LEU A 93 -24.67 0.81 -15.03
CA LEU A 93 -23.88 1.68 -14.16
C LEU A 93 -24.15 3.17 -14.41
N GLY A 94 -24.39 3.54 -15.66
CA GLY A 94 -24.33 4.91 -16.15
C GLY A 94 -22.90 5.45 -16.23
N ALA A 95 -22.73 6.54 -17.01
CA ALA A 95 -21.42 7.10 -17.32
C ALA A 95 -20.59 7.51 -16.08
N THR A 96 -21.23 8.02 -15.03
CA THR A 96 -20.52 8.50 -13.83
C THR A 96 -19.91 7.36 -13.03
N LYS A 97 -20.68 6.31 -12.74
CA LYS A 97 -20.17 5.14 -11.99
C LYS A 97 -19.13 4.38 -12.81
N ALA A 98 -19.40 4.20 -14.11
CA ALA A 98 -18.45 3.57 -15.02
C ALA A 98 -17.10 4.30 -15.08
N LEU A 99 -17.09 5.65 -15.02
CA LEU A 99 -15.86 6.43 -14.93
C LEU A 99 -15.14 6.29 -13.59
N ALA A 100 -15.89 6.25 -12.48
CA ALA A 100 -15.30 6.07 -11.16
C ALA A 100 -14.58 4.71 -11.05
N LEU A 101 -15.16 3.65 -11.62
CA LEU A 101 -14.54 2.32 -11.66
C LEU A 101 -13.23 2.27 -12.46
N LEU A 102 -12.97 3.23 -13.35
CA LEU A 102 -11.69 3.31 -14.06
C LEU A 102 -10.51 3.76 -13.18
N ALA A 103 -10.77 4.10 -11.92
CA ALA A 103 -9.72 4.24 -10.91
C ALA A 103 -9.12 2.88 -10.51
N LEU A 104 -9.87 1.78 -10.71
CA LEU A 104 -9.38 0.42 -10.45
C LEU A 104 -8.71 -0.19 -11.68
N PRO A 105 -7.67 -1.01 -11.49
CA PRO A 105 -7.13 -1.91 -12.52
C PRO A 105 -8.23 -2.77 -13.14
N PRO A 106 -8.16 -3.10 -14.45
CA PRO A 106 -9.19 -3.89 -15.14
C PRO A 106 -9.58 -5.18 -14.42
N GLU A 107 -8.59 -5.91 -13.91
CA GLU A 107 -8.78 -7.19 -13.21
C GLU A 107 -9.58 -7.04 -11.90
N GLU A 108 -9.41 -5.91 -11.20
CA GLU A 108 -10.08 -5.65 -9.93
C GLU A 108 -11.48 -5.06 -10.10
N ARG A 109 -11.81 -4.51 -11.28
CA ARG A 109 -13.12 -3.87 -11.51
C ARG A 109 -14.26 -4.85 -11.34
N GLU A 110 -14.14 -6.04 -11.92
CA GLU A 110 -15.18 -7.07 -11.85
C GLU A 110 -15.38 -7.55 -10.41
N GLN A 111 -14.28 -7.90 -9.72
CA GLN A 111 -14.31 -8.31 -8.33
C GLN A 111 -14.93 -7.22 -7.43
N PHE A 112 -14.56 -5.96 -7.63
CA PHE A 112 -15.13 -4.85 -6.87
C PHE A 112 -16.62 -4.67 -7.13
N MET A 113 -17.08 -4.87 -8.37
CA MET A 113 -18.51 -4.80 -8.71
C MET A 113 -19.31 -5.93 -8.03
N GLU A 114 -18.76 -7.13 -7.97
CA GLU A 114 -19.35 -8.28 -7.29
C GLU A 114 -19.43 -8.08 -5.76
N GLU A 115 -18.37 -7.58 -5.14
CA GLU A 115 -18.28 -7.40 -3.68
C GLU A 115 -19.16 -6.27 -3.16
N HIS A 116 -19.30 -5.16 -3.92
CA HIS A 116 -19.90 -3.92 -3.42
C HIS A 116 -21.30 -3.60 -3.95
N ASN A 117 -21.89 -4.44 -4.81
CA ASN A 117 -23.19 -4.19 -5.46
C ASN A 117 -23.29 -2.76 -6.03
N VAL A 118 -22.32 -2.41 -6.89
CA VAL A 118 -22.09 -1.04 -7.36
C VAL A 118 -23.30 -0.43 -8.09
N VAL A 119 -24.16 -1.27 -8.66
CA VAL A 119 -25.37 -0.82 -9.39
C VAL A 119 -26.30 -0.03 -8.47
N ASP A 120 -26.50 -0.51 -7.24
CA ASP A 120 -27.42 0.08 -6.26
C ASP A 120 -26.79 1.23 -5.46
N MET A 121 -25.47 1.39 -5.52
CA MET A 121 -24.76 2.48 -4.85
C MET A 121 -24.95 3.81 -5.60
N THR A 122 -24.99 4.91 -4.85
CA THR A 122 -24.83 6.24 -5.43
C THR A 122 -23.39 6.45 -5.88
N SER A 123 -23.17 7.31 -6.90
CA SER A 123 -21.80 7.61 -7.37
C SER A 123 -20.87 8.10 -6.26
N ARG A 124 -21.39 8.85 -5.28
CA ARG A 124 -20.60 9.33 -4.14
C ARG A 124 -20.18 8.21 -3.19
N GLN A 125 -21.08 7.25 -2.95
CA GLN A 125 -20.74 6.09 -2.12
C GLN A 125 -19.71 5.21 -2.82
N LEU A 126 -19.82 5.03 -4.14
CA LEU A 126 -18.81 4.32 -4.93
C LEU A 126 -17.43 5.00 -4.83
N GLU A 127 -17.38 6.32 -5.03
CA GLU A 127 -16.13 7.08 -4.90
C GLU A 127 -15.52 6.97 -3.50
N ALA A 128 -16.35 7.00 -2.45
CA ALA A 128 -15.89 6.81 -1.08
C ALA A 128 -15.34 5.41 -0.84
N ALA A 129 -16.01 4.36 -1.34
CA ALA A 129 -15.55 2.98 -1.19
C ALA A 129 -14.21 2.72 -1.91
N ILE A 130 -14.05 3.26 -3.12
CA ILE A 130 -12.78 3.17 -3.86
C ILE A 130 -11.66 3.89 -3.09
N LYS A 131 -11.95 5.08 -2.56
CA LYS A 131 -10.99 5.87 -1.79
C LYS A 131 -10.57 5.16 -0.50
N GLU A 132 -11.52 4.64 0.28
CA GLU A 132 -11.25 3.90 1.52
C GLU A 132 -10.37 2.68 1.25
N ARG A 133 -10.66 1.95 0.15
CA ARG A 133 -9.81 0.84 -0.31
C ARG A 133 -8.39 1.30 -0.58
N ASP A 134 -8.23 2.35 -1.37
CA ASP A 134 -6.91 2.86 -1.77
C ASP A 134 -6.10 3.35 -0.57
N GLU A 135 -6.74 4.03 0.38
CA GLU A 135 -6.15 4.45 1.66
C GLU A 135 -5.70 3.22 2.48
N ALA A 136 -6.57 2.22 2.64
CA ALA A 136 -6.22 0.98 3.35
C ALA A 136 -5.03 0.25 2.72
N ARG A 137 -4.91 0.26 1.39
CA ARG A 137 -3.78 -0.36 0.68
C ARG A 137 -2.48 0.41 0.93
N ILE A 138 -2.52 1.74 0.95
CA ILE A 138 -1.36 2.57 1.24
C ILE A 138 -0.89 2.31 2.68
N ASP A 139 -1.82 2.32 3.63
CA ASP A 139 -1.53 2.06 5.03
C ASP A 139 -0.95 0.65 5.24
N ALA A 140 -1.52 -0.37 4.59
CA ALA A 140 -1.01 -1.73 4.63
C ALA A 140 0.41 -1.83 4.04
N ALA A 141 0.67 -1.15 2.93
CA ALA A 141 2.00 -1.12 2.31
C ALA A 141 3.04 -0.44 3.22
N ASP A 142 2.67 0.65 3.88
CA ASP A 142 3.57 1.37 4.79
C ASP A 142 3.78 0.63 6.11
N ALA A 143 2.75 -0.06 6.62
CA ALA A 143 2.88 -1.00 7.73
C ALA A 143 3.82 -2.17 7.36
N GLN A 144 3.69 -2.73 6.16
CA GLN A 144 4.54 -3.81 5.67
C GLN A 144 6.01 -3.37 5.55
N LYS A 145 6.28 -2.18 4.98
CA LYS A 145 7.64 -1.61 4.93
C LYS A 145 8.20 -1.40 6.32
N SER A 146 7.40 -0.89 7.25
CA SER A 146 7.83 -0.66 8.63
C SER A 146 8.15 -1.99 9.35
N ALA A 147 7.31 -3.00 9.16
CA ALA A 147 7.54 -4.35 9.69
C ALA A 147 8.79 -5.00 9.08
N MET A 148 9.05 -4.80 7.78
CA MET A 148 10.27 -5.27 7.12
C MET A 148 11.52 -4.62 7.73
N LYS A 149 11.54 -3.30 7.89
CA LYS A 149 12.65 -2.57 8.54
C LYS A 149 12.89 -3.03 9.97
N LEU A 150 11.82 -3.25 10.74
CA LEU A 150 11.95 -3.74 12.12
C LEU A 150 12.53 -5.16 12.14
N ARG A 151 12.10 -6.04 11.23
CA ARG A 151 12.66 -7.40 11.10
C ARG A 151 14.14 -7.36 10.74
N GLU A 152 14.54 -6.49 9.82
CA GLU A 152 15.94 -6.29 9.45
C GLU A 152 16.77 -5.78 10.64
N ALA A 153 16.27 -4.80 11.38
CA ALA A 153 16.93 -4.27 12.57
C ALA A 153 17.07 -5.34 13.68
N LEU A 154 16.02 -6.15 13.89
CA LEU A 154 16.06 -7.27 14.84
C LEU A 154 17.09 -8.33 14.42
N ALA A 155 17.16 -8.66 13.13
CA ALA A 155 18.13 -9.61 12.61
C ALA A 155 19.57 -9.11 12.80
N ALA A 156 19.84 -7.82 12.51
CA ALA A 156 21.14 -7.20 12.75
C ALA A 156 21.54 -7.24 14.23
N MET A 157 20.62 -6.86 15.13
CA MET A 157 20.86 -6.89 16.58
C MET A 157 21.10 -8.31 17.11
N GLN A 158 20.37 -9.31 16.60
CA GLN A 158 20.61 -10.71 16.94
C GLN A 158 21.99 -11.19 16.50
N GLN A 159 22.44 -10.77 15.31
CA GLN A 159 23.75 -11.10 14.80
C GLN A 159 24.86 -10.46 15.64
N GLU A 160 24.73 -9.18 15.97
CA GLU A 160 25.67 -8.47 16.88
C GLU A 160 25.74 -9.15 18.24
N ARG A 161 24.58 -9.53 18.82
CA ARG A 161 24.53 -10.26 20.08
C ARG A 161 25.22 -11.63 20.00
N GLN A 162 25.02 -12.38 18.92
CA GLN A 162 25.68 -13.67 18.74
C GLN A 162 27.21 -13.52 18.67
N VAL A 163 27.70 -12.48 17.99
CA VAL A 163 29.13 -12.18 17.93
C VAL A 163 29.66 -11.84 19.33
N ALA A 164 28.96 -10.99 20.07
CA ALA A 164 29.34 -10.63 21.44
C ALA A 164 29.31 -11.84 22.39
N ASP A 165 28.30 -12.71 22.30
CA ASP A 165 28.19 -13.92 23.12
C ASP A 165 29.35 -14.89 22.83
N GLN A 166 29.77 -15.02 21.57
CA GLN A 166 30.95 -15.82 21.19
C GLN A 166 32.25 -15.24 21.74
N GLU A 167 32.40 -13.91 21.74
CA GLU A 167 33.59 -13.24 22.28
C GLU A 167 33.67 -13.35 23.80
N VAL A 168 32.54 -13.21 24.50
CA VAL A 168 32.44 -13.45 25.95
C VAL A 168 32.82 -14.89 26.30
N GLN A 169 32.38 -15.87 25.51
CA GLN A 169 32.75 -17.28 25.71
C GLN A 169 34.26 -17.49 25.61
N LYS A 170 34.91 -16.97 24.56
CA LYS A 170 36.37 -17.05 24.40
C LYS A 170 37.13 -16.40 25.55
N LEU A 171 36.74 -15.19 25.95
CA LEU A 171 37.38 -14.50 27.07
C LEU A 171 37.19 -15.24 28.40
N THR A 172 36.05 -15.91 28.58
CA THR A 172 35.80 -16.73 29.77
C THR A 172 36.70 -17.96 29.79
N GLU A 173 36.85 -18.64 28.66
CA GLU A 173 37.78 -19.77 28.50
C GLU A 173 39.22 -19.35 28.78
N GLU A 174 39.68 -18.21 28.23
CA GLU A 174 41.01 -17.65 28.50
C GLU A 174 41.22 -17.33 29.99
N LEU A 175 40.22 -16.74 30.65
CA LEU A 175 40.27 -16.47 32.09
C LEU A 175 40.37 -17.74 32.92
N ASP A 176 39.63 -18.79 32.53
CA ASP A 176 39.67 -20.06 33.23
C ASP A 176 40.99 -20.80 33.00
N GLU A 177 41.57 -20.74 31.80
CA GLU A 177 42.94 -21.21 31.54
C GLU A 177 43.98 -20.45 32.37
N LEU A 178 43.89 -19.12 32.44
CA LEU A 178 44.79 -18.29 33.25
C LEU A 178 44.68 -18.60 34.75
N LYS A 179 43.47 -18.88 35.26
CA LYS A 179 43.25 -19.29 36.65
C LYS A 179 43.73 -20.72 36.92
N ALA A 180 43.57 -21.63 35.96
CA ALA A 180 44.00 -23.02 36.08
C ALA A 180 45.52 -23.17 35.93
N ARG A 181 46.19 -22.20 35.31
CA ARG A 181 47.65 -22.14 35.24
C ARG A 181 48.20 -22.10 36.67
N PRO A 182 48.95 -23.12 37.12
CA PRO A 182 49.48 -23.12 38.47
C PRO A 182 50.37 -21.89 38.61
N VAL A 183 50.03 -21.00 39.55
CA VAL A 183 50.94 -19.94 39.96
C VAL A 183 52.16 -20.67 40.50
N GLU A 184 53.30 -20.57 39.81
CA GLU A 184 54.59 -20.90 40.39
C GLU A 184 54.79 -19.92 41.55
N VAL A 185 54.31 -20.33 42.73
CA VAL A 185 54.82 -19.80 43.98
C VAL A 185 56.26 -20.30 44.00
N ALA A 186 57.17 -19.49 43.47
CA ALA A 186 58.57 -19.57 43.82
C ALA A 186 58.62 -19.34 45.33
N VAL A 187 58.41 -20.41 46.10
CA VAL A 187 59.05 -20.53 47.39
C VAL A 187 60.51 -20.55 46.99
N GLU A 188 61.13 -19.37 47.03
CA GLU A 188 62.57 -19.23 47.04
C GLU A 188 63.01 -20.00 48.28
N THR A 189 63.23 -21.31 48.12
CA THR A 189 63.85 -22.15 49.12
C THR A 189 65.24 -21.58 49.25
N VAL A 190 65.41 -20.68 50.21
CA VAL A 190 66.72 -20.13 50.53
C VAL A 190 67.61 -21.33 50.83
N VAL A 191 68.55 -21.60 49.92
CA VAL A 191 69.27 -22.87 49.84
C VAL A 191 70.21 -23.11 51.03
N ASP A 192 70.36 -22.18 51.97
CA ASP A 192 71.08 -22.47 53.21
C ASP A 192 70.43 -21.78 54.41
N GLN A 193 69.42 -22.44 55.00
CA GLN A 193 68.90 -22.06 56.33
C GLN A 193 70.02 -22.02 57.37
N GLU A 194 71.01 -22.91 57.24
CA GLU A 194 72.20 -22.97 58.09
C GLU A 194 73.13 -21.75 57.90
N ALA A 195 73.24 -21.22 56.67
CA ALA A 195 74.00 -19.99 56.40
C ALA A 195 73.28 -18.74 56.91
N ILE A 196 71.94 -18.71 56.83
CA ILE A 196 71.13 -17.64 57.43
C ILE A 196 71.25 -17.65 58.95
N ASP A 197 71.17 -18.82 59.57
CA ASP A 197 71.25 -18.93 61.03
C ASP A 197 72.65 -18.59 61.53
N LYS A 198 73.70 -19.02 60.82
CA LYS A 198 75.08 -18.59 61.08
C LYS A 198 75.26 -17.07 60.91
N ALA A 199 74.71 -16.47 59.87
CA ALA A 199 74.79 -15.02 59.64
C ALA A 199 74.02 -14.23 60.72
N LYS A 200 72.90 -14.77 61.23
CA LYS A 200 72.14 -14.18 62.34
C LYS A 200 72.89 -14.30 63.67
N ASP A 201 73.54 -15.43 63.93
CA ASP A 201 74.33 -15.63 65.13
C ASP A 201 75.59 -14.76 65.13
N GLU A 202 76.28 -14.63 64.00
CA GLU A 202 77.39 -13.68 63.82
C GLU A 202 76.94 -12.23 64.01
N ALA A 203 75.81 -11.83 63.41
CA ALA A 203 75.26 -10.48 63.59
C ALA A 203 74.81 -10.20 65.04
N ARG A 204 74.25 -11.19 65.74
CA ARG A 204 73.90 -11.07 67.17
C ARG A 204 75.14 -10.98 68.05
N ALA A 205 76.17 -11.79 67.79
CA ALA A 205 77.43 -11.71 68.52
C ALA A 205 78.13 -10.37 68.31
N GLU A 206 78.12 -9.84 67.09
CA GLU A 206 78.71 -8.53 66.78
C GLU A 206 77.92 -7.38 67.43
N MET A 207 76.58 -7.46 67.44
CA MET A 207 75.73 -6.47 68.10
C MET A 207 75.87 -6.53 69.62
N GLN A 208 76.01 -7.72 70.20
CA GLN A 208 76.28 -7.92 71.63
C GLN A 208 77.67 -7.40 72.03
N ALA A 209 78.70 -7.65 71.21
CA ALA A 209 80.03 -7.08 71.43
C ALA A 209 80.04 -5.55 71.33
N LYS A 210 79.23 -4.95 70.44
CA LYS A 210 79.04 -3.49 70.37
C LYS A 210 78.31 -2.95 71.61
N LEU A 211 77.33 -3.69 72.16
CA LEU A 211 76.62 -3.33 73.40
C LEU A 211 77.51 -3.44 74.64
N ASP A 212 78.36 -4.47 74.73
CA ASP A 212 79.26 -4.66 75.88
C ASP A 212 80.45 -3.67 75.86
N LYS A 213 80.79 -3.13 74.69
CA LYS A 213 81.77 -2.03 74.55
C LYS A 213 81.15 -0.64 74.79
N ALA A 214 79.83 -0.56 74.90
CA ALA A 214 79.07 0.68 75.17
C ALA A 214 78.61 0.80 76.64
N LYS A 215 78.93 -0.18 77.49
CA LYS A 215 78.87 -0.08 78.97
C LYS A 215 80.22 0.33 79.53
#